data_AF-A0A947EYW1-F1
#
_entry.id   AF-A0A947EYW1-F1
#
_cell.length_a   1.000
_cell.length_b   1.000
_cell.length_c   1.000
_cell.angle_alpha   90.00
_cell.angle_beta   90.00
_cell.angle_gamma   90.00
#
_symmetry.space_group_name_H-M   'P 1'
#
loop_
_entity.id
_entity.type
_entity.pdbx_description
1 polymer ?
#
loop_
_entity_poly.entity_id
_entity_poly.type
_entity_poly.pdbx_seq_one_letter_code
_entity_poly.pdbx_strand_id
1 'polypeptide(L)'
;PDWDVMEKVVRGVRELKESEMPEADAVVVFSCGGRILSFGPMMNAELEGIKQVWDVPMAGMFSNAELGRMAGGNLEMHNLTTCCVALKEI
;
A
#
# COMPACT_ATOMS: atom_id res chain seq x y z
N PRO A 1 1.34 7.41 17.31
CA PRO A 1 0.81 6.79 16.07
C PRO A 1 -0.70 7.03 15.96
N ASP A 2 -1.15 7.49 14.78
CA ASP A 2 -2.50 8.00 14.58
C ASP A 2 -3.21 7.27 13.43
N TRP A 3 -4.52 7.08 13.55
CA TRP A 3 -5.38 6.41 12.57
C TRP A 3 -5.39 7.12 11.22
N ASP A 4 -5.24 8.45 11.24
CA ASP A 4 -5.12 9.30 10.06
C ASP A 4 -4.03 8.83 9.08
N VAL A 5 -2.95 8.22 9.60
CA VAL A 5 -1.86 7.70 8.77
C VAL A 5 -2.32 6.48 7.97
N MET A 6 -3.09 5.58 8.58
CA MET A 6 -3.63 4.39 7.91
C MET A 6 -4.65 4.80 6.85
N GLU A 7 -5.54 5.73 7.20
CA GLU A 7 -6.55 6.25 6.27
C GLU A 7 -5.92 6.94 5.06
N LYS A 8 -4.83 7.70 5.26
CA LYS A 8 -4.09 8.33 4.16
C LYS A 8 -3.52 7.30 3.19
N VAL A 9 -3.00 6.18 3.69
CA VAL A 9 -2.51 5.08 2.83
C VAL A 9 -3.66 4.50 2.02
N VAL A 10 -4.76 4.11 2.68
CA VAL A 10 -5.93 3.54 2.00
C VAL A 10 -6.50 4.51 0.96
N ARG A 11 -6.56 5.81 1.26
CA ARG A 11 -6.98 6.85 0.32
C ARG A 11 -6.06 6.92 -0.90
N GLY A 12 -4.74 6.92 -0.73
CA GLY A 12 -3.81 6.92 -1.86
C GLY A 12 -3.96 5.68 -2.76
N VAL A 13 -4.31 4.53 -2.18
CA VAL A 13 -4.59 3.31 -2.95
C VAL A 13 -5.93 3.42 -3.70
N ARG A 14 -6.96 4.05 -3.12
CA ARG A 14 -8.22 4.37 -3.83
C ARG A 14 -7.99 5.33 -4.99
N GLU A 15 -7.18 6.37 -4.79
CA GLU A 15 -6.79 7.32 -5.85
C GLU A 15 -6.10 6.58 -7.00
N LEU A 16 -5.18 5.64 -6.71
CA LEU A 16 -4.54 4.79 -7.73
C LEU A 16 -5.55 3.97 -8.55
N LYS A 17 -6.56 3.38 -7.88
CA LYS A 17 -7.66 2.67 -8.57
C LYS A 17 -8.41 3.62 -9.49
N GLU A 18 -8.80 4.78 -8.98
CA GLU A 18 -9.65 5.74 -9.72
C GLU A 18 -8.93 6.38 -10.90
N SER A 19 -7.64 6.69 -10.78
CA SER A 19 -6.90 7.45 -11.80
C SER A 19 -6.14 6.60 -12.81
N GLU A 20 -5.51 5.49 -12.39
CA GLU A 20 -4.60 4.72 -13.25
C GLU A 20 -5.11 3.32 -13.57
N MET A 21 -5.68 2.61 -12.58
CA MET A 21 -6.00 1.18 -12.73
C MET A 21 -7.35 0.80 -12.10
N PRO A 22 -8.47 1.11 -12.77
CA PRO A 22 -9.82 0.88 -12.24
C PRO A 22 -10.13 -0.59 -11.93
N GLU A 23 -9.52 -1.50 -12.69
CA GLU A 23 -9.68 -2.93 -12.56
C GLU A 23 -8.34 -3.60 -12.29
N ALA A 24 -8.36 -4.61 -11.42
CA ALA A 24 -7.25 -5.50 -11.13
C ALA A 24 -7.80 -6.90 -10.87
N ASP A 25 -7.04 -7.94 -11.20
CA ASP A 25 -7.36 -9.32 -10.89
C ASP A 25 -6.62 -9.81 -9.63
N ALA A 26 -5.53 -9.13 -9.25
CA ALA A 26 -4.80 -9.35 -8.01
C ALA A 26 -4.07 -8.09 -7.54
N VAL A 27 -3.76 -8.02 -6.24
CA VAL A 27 -2.94 -6.94 -5.65
C VAL A 27 -1.79 -7.53 -4.84
N VAL A 28 -0.60 -6.98 -5.02
CA VAL A 28 0.58 -7.28 -4.19
C VAL A 28 0.92 -6.06 -3.33
N VAL A 29 0.98 -6.25 -2.02
CA VAL A 29 1.31 -5.19 -1.05
C VAL A 29 2.70 -5.40 -0.46
N PHE A 30 3.51 -4.35 -0.52
CA PHE A 30 4.80 -4.28 0.15
C PHE A 30 4.69 -3.23 1.26
N SER A 31 4.91 -3.64 2.50
CA SER A 31 4.81 -2.71 3.64
C SER A 31 6.11 -2.72 4.42
N CYS A 32 6.61 -1.54 4.78
CA CYS A 32 7.84 -1.45 5.53
C CYS A 32 7.68 -2.15 6.89
N GLY A 33 8.59 -3.05 7.28
CA GLY A 33 8.58 -3.76 8.56
C GLY A 33 8.67 -2.80 9.75
N GLY A 34 9.27 -1.62 9.54
CA GLY A 34 9.23 -0.52 10.52
C GLY A 34 7.80 -0.08 10.86
N ARG A 35 6.82 -0.28 9.98
CA ARG A 35 5.40 0.00 10.25
C ARG A 35 4.80 -0.97 11.26
N ILE A 36 5.20 -2.25 11.26
CA ILE A 36 4.78 -3.18 12.34
C ILE A 36 5.26 -2.67 13.69
N LEU A 37 6.53 -2.24 13.77
CA LEU A 37 7.10 -1.72 15.01
C LEU A 37 6.44 -0.41 15.44
N SER A 38 6.06 0.44 14.49
CA SER A 38 5.52 1.78 14.75
C SER A 38 4.01 1.79 15.04
N PHE A 39 3.24 0.91 14.40
CA PHE A 39 1.78 0.93 14.39
C PHE A 39 1.15 -0.36 14.94
N GLY A 40 1.92 -1.45 15.06
CA GLY A 40 1.49 -2.69 15.69
C GLY A 40 0.17 -3.21 15.12
N PRO A 41 -0.86 -3.48 15.96
CA PRO A 41 -2.14 -4.02 15.53
C PRO A 41 -2.90 -3.16 14.50
N MET A 42 -2.64 -1.86 14.41
CA MET A 42 -3.30 -0.98 13.44
C MET A 42 -2.96 -1.34 12.00
N MET A 43 -1.86 -2.06 11.77
CA MET A 43 -1.52 -2.58 10.44
C MET A 43 -2.61 -3.47 9.86
N ASN A 44 -3.35 -4.21 10.70
CA ASN A 44 -4.46 -5.04 10.20
C ASN A 44 -5.56 -4.19 9.56
N ALA A 45 -5.84 -3.00 10.12
CA ALA A 45 -6.86 -2.11 9.57
C ALA A 45 -6.40 -1.46 8.25
N GLU A 46 -5.12 -1.08 8.13
CA GLU A 46 -4.56 -0.61 6.86
C GLU A 46 -4.66 -1.69 5.78
N LEU A 47 -4.22 -2.91 6.08
CA LEU A 47 -4.24 -4.03 5.12
C LEU A 47 -5.68 -4.41 4.72
N GLU A 48 -6.61 -4.42 5.67
CA GLU A 48 -8.03 -4.68 5.37
C GLU A 48 -8.62 -3.55 4.51
N GLY A 49 -8.31 -2.29 4.82
CA GLY A 49 -8.72 -1.14 4.01
C GLY A 49 -8.18 -1.20 2.58
N ILE A 50 -6.93 -1.62 2.39
CA ILE A 50 -6.30 -1.82 1.07
C ILE A 50 -7.00 -2.94 0.31
N LYS A 51 -7.23 -4.10 0.97
CA LYS A 51 -7.89 -5.25 0.36
C LYS A 51 -9.26 -4.89 -0.23
N GLN A 52 -10.02 -4.07 0.48
CA GLN A 52 -11.35 -3.62 0.06
C GLN A 52 -11.35 -2.65 -1.12
N VAL A 53 -10.20 -2.09 -1.53
CA VAL A 53 -10.16 -1.14 -2.66
C VAL A 53 -10.53 -1.81 -3.97
N TRP A 54 -9.92 -2.94 -4.31
CA TRP A 54 -10.30 -3.74 -5.48
C TRP A 54 -11.17 -4.95 -5.14
N ASP A 55 -11.12 -5.45 -3.90
CA ASP A 55 -11.81 -6.67 -3.45
C ASP A 55 -11.44 -7.92 -4.28
N VAL A 56 -10.15 -8.07 -4.55
CA VAL A 56 -9.54 -9.19 -5.28
C VAL A 56 -8.47 -9.87 -4.44
N PRO A 57 -7.95 -11.05 -4.83
CA PRO A 57 -6.87 -11.71 -4.10
C PRO A 57 -5.70 -10.75 -3.83
N MET A 58 -5.35 -10.62 -2.55
CA MET A 58 -4.26 -9.79 -2.08
C MET A 58 -3.19 -10.66 -1.43
N ALA A 59 -1.96 -10.52 -1.88
CA ALA A 59 -0.78 -11.10 -1.26
C ALA A 59 0.22 -10.00 -0.93
N GLY A 60 1.24 -10.30 -0.12
CA GLY A 60 2.21 -9.28 0.22
C GLY A 60 3.28 -9.77 1.17
N MET A 61 4.21 -8.87 1.47
CA MET A 61 5.24 -9.08 2.47
C MET A 61 5.61 -7.79 3.19
N PHE A 62 6.23 -7.96 4.36
CA PHE A 62 6.90 -6.86 5.03
C PHE A 62 8.35 -6.79 4.57
N SER A 63 8.75 -5.63 4.05
CA SER A 63 10.08 -5.33 3.51
C SER A 63 10.78 -4.25 4.33
N ASN A 64 12.07 -4.00 4.10
CA ASN A 64 12.75 -2.83 4.64
C ASN A 64 13.25 -1.98 3.49
N ALA A 65 13.16 -0.65 3.66
CA ALA A 65 13.74 0.33 2.76
C ALA A 65 13.25 0.23 1.30
N GLU A 66 12.04 0.71 1.05
CA GLU A 66 11.44 0.75 -0.28
C GLU A 66 12.12 1.80 -1.17
N LEU A 67 12.92 1.36 -2.16
CA LEU A 67 13.53 2.24 -3.15
C LEU A 67 12.53 2.54 -4.28
N GLY A 68 12.14 3.80 -4.46
CA GLY A 68 11.12 4.15 -5.45
C GLY A 68 10.96 5.64 -5.71
N ARG A 69 10.20 5.96 -6.77
CA ARG A 69 9.81 7.32 -7.14
C ARG A 69 8.41 7.62 -6.63
N MET A 70 8.31 8.06 -5.38
CA MET A 70 7.01 8.34 -4.77
C MET A 70 6.31 9.50 -5.51
N ALA A 71 5.08 9.28 -5.99
CA ALA A 71 4.25 10.27 -6.68
C ALA A 71 4.96 11.03 -7.82
N GLY A 72 5.80 10.35 -8.61
CA GLY A 72 6.53 10.96 -9.72
C GLY A 72 7.79 11.75 -9.34
N GLY A 73 8.19 11.73 -8.06
CA GLY A 73 9.40 12.38 -7.55
C GLY A 73 10.71 11.72 -7.99
N ASN A 74 11.79 12.04 -7.28
CA ASN A 74 13.11 11.44 -7.49
C ASN A 74 13.15 10.00 -6.98
N LEU A 75 14.13 9.24 -7.49
CA LEU A 75 14.41 7.90 -6.98
C LEU A 75 15.07 8.04 -5.60
N GLU A 76 14.34 7.66 -4.55
CA GLU A 76 14.77 7.80 -3.17
C GLU A 76 14.46 6.53 -2.38
N MET A 77 15.19 6.34 -1.29
CA MET A 77 14.95 5.25 -0.35
C MET A 77 13.95 5.73 0.70
N HIS A 78 12.79 5.09 0.74
CA HIS A 78 11.71 5.45 1.65
C HIS A 78 11.64 4.46 2.81
N ASN A 79 11.24 4.95 3.97
CA ASN A 79 10.98 4.14 5.15
C ASN A 79 9.56 4.40 5.63
N LEU A 80 9.01 3.45 6.39
CA LEU A 80 7.65 3.53 6.91
C LEU A 80 6.61 3.75 5.80
N THR A 81 6.81 3.19 4.61
CA THR A 81 5.87 3.26 3.49
C THR A 81 5.10 1.97 3.32
N THR A 82 3.98 2.07 2.60
CA THR A 82 3.23 0.93 2.09
C THR A 82 3.00 1.19 0.60
N CYS A 83 3.35 0.21 -0.23
CA CYS A 83 3.25 0.27 -1.68
C CYS A 83 2.31 -0.85 -2.17
N CYS A 84 1.46 -0.53 -3.14
CA CYS A 84 0.55 -1.48 -3.76
C CYS A 84 0.87 -1.62 -5.25
N VAL A 85 0.89 -2.86 -5.72
CA VAL A 85 1.03 -3.21 -7.13
C VAL A 85 -0.25 -3.91 -7.55
N ALA A 86 -1.08 -3.25 -8.35
CA ALA A 86 -2.25 -3.84 -8.97
C ALA A 86 -1.83 -4.60 -10.25
N LEU A 87 -2.39 -5.80 -10.44
CA LEU A 87 -2.09 -6.68 -11.57
C LEU A 87 -3.38 -7.00 -12.32
N LYS A 88 -3.33 -6.94 -13.65
CA LYS A 88 -4.44 -7.30 -14.53
C LYS A 88 -3.90 -8.25 -15.60
N GLU A 89 -4.59 -9.37 -15.82
CA GLU A 89 -4.32 -10.27 -16.92
C GLU A 89 -4.78 -9.65 -18.24
N ILE A 90 -3.98 -9.81 -19.31
CA ILE A 90 -4.22 -9.23 -20.65
C ILE A 90 -4.73 -10.27 -21.66
#